data_AF-K7NPW9-F1
#
_entry.id   AF-K7NPW9-F1
#
_cell.length_a   1.000
_cell.length_b   1.000
_cell.length_c   1.000
_cell.angle_alpha   90.00
_cell.angle_beta   90.00
_cell.angle_gamma   90.00
#
_symmetry.space_group_name_H-M   'P 1'
#
loop_
_entity.id
_entity.type
_entity.pdbx_description
1 polymer ?
#
loop_
_entity_poly.entity_id
_entity_poly.type
_entity_poly.pdbx_seq_one_letter_code
_entity_poly.pdbx_strand_id
1 'polypeptide(L)'
;HGIVAVIFCSYDIMTNPWKLDAPNTDIENKIMDFSLAYFAIDLIHYLLINPSDYLFILHHVATSTYMSSCRYYTGHGGLSSICLMCTGEATSPFQNVWTLARMARVESPLANRIYTGLSPIFTVYFTIMRCIVGPYLAWQLGSFYFPGKADKVIPRKLA
;
A
#
# COMPACT_ATOMS: atom_id res chain seq x y z
N HIS A 1 -0.16 11.55 6.14
CA HIS A 1 -0.91 10.67 5.22
C HIS A 1 -1.21 9.32 5.88
N GLY A 2 -0.21 8.49 6.22
CA GLY A 2 -0.41 7.13 6.76
C GLY A 2 -1.46 6.94 7.87
N ILE A 3 -1.42 7.72 8.96
CA ILE A 3 -2.41 7.60 10.06
C ILE A 3 -3.85 7.78 9.56
N VAL A 4 -4.07 8.80 8.73
CA VAL A 4 -5.40 9.11 8.18
C VAL A 4 -5.86 7.99 7.25
N ALA A 5 -4.96 7.49 6.40
CA ALA A 5 -5.24 6.36 5.52
C ALA A 5 -5.63 5.10 6.32
N VAL A 6 -4.87 4.72 7.35
CA VAL A 6 -5.17 3.54 8.19
C VAL A 6 -6.54 3.67 8.85
N ILE A 7 -6.88 4.82 9.41
CA ILE A 7 -8.17 5.01 10.09
C ILE A 7 -9.34 4.80 9.12
N PHE A 8 -9.32 5.47 7.97
CA PHE A 8 -10.42 5.36 7.00
C PHE A 8 -10.46 3.99 6.31
N CYS A 9 -9.31 3.40 5.98
CA CYS A 9 -9.28 2.04 5.44
C CYS A 9 -9.83 1.05 6.46
N SER A 10 -9.40 1.13 7.73
CA SER A 10 -9.89 0.23 8.78
C SER A 10 -11.40 0.36 8.98
N TYR A 11 -11.91 1.59 8.98
CA TYR A 11 -13.35 1.83 9.06
C TYR A 11 -14.11 1.14 7.92
N ASP A 12 -13.68 1.33 6.67
CA ASP A 12 -14.34 0.73 5.51
C ASP A 12 -14.25 -0.81 5.54
N ILE A 13 -13.06 -1.34 5.79
CA ILE A 13 -12.78 -2.79 5.88
C ILE A 13 -13.63 -3.49 6.94
N MET A 14 -13.93 -2.80 8.06
CA MET A 14 -14.70 -3.34 9.17
C MET A 14 -16.22 -3.19 9.00
N THR A 15 -16.67 -2.29 8.14
CA THR A 15 -18.09 -1.93 8.02
C THR A 15 -18.73 -2.44 6.72
N ASN A 16 -17.93 -2.75 5.70
CA ASN A 16 -18.43 -3.22 4.41
C ASN A 16 -18.16 -4.73 4.18
N PRO A 17 -18.98 -5.39 3.34
CA PRO A 17 -18.76 -6.79 2.96
C PRO A 17 -17.42 -6.98 2.26
N TRP A 18 -16.75 -8.09 2.57
CA TRP A 18 -15.47 -8.47 1.95
C TRP A 18 -15.64 -9.04 0.55
N LYS A 19 -16.03 -8.18 -0.39
CA LYS A 19 -16.18 -8.50 -1.80
C LYS A 19 -15.25 -7.65 -2.65
N LEU A 20 -14.07 -8.18 -2.93
CA LEU A 20 -12.98 -7.45 -3.60
C LEU A 20 -13.30 -7.01 -5.03
N ASP A 21 -14.23 -7.68 -5.71
CA ASP A 21 -14.67 -7.37 -7.08
C ASP A 21 -15.94 -6.49 -7.13
N ALA A 22 -16.43 -6.01 -5.98
CA ALA A 22 -17.57 -5.11 -5.93
C ALA A 22 -17.24 -3.75 -6.60
N PRO A 23 -18.27 -3.03 -7.11
CA PRO A 23 -18.12 -1.63 -7.47
C PRO A 23 -17.60 -0.83 -6.28
N ASN A 24 -16.72 0.12 -6.53
CA ASN A 24 -16.11 0.90 -5.47
C ASN A 24 -17.15 1.75 -4.75
N THR A 25 -17.00 1.88 -3.43
CA THR A 25 -17.77 2.83 -2.64
C THR A 25 -17.23 4.26 -2.80
N ASP A 26 -18.04 5.27 -2.45
CA ASP A 26 -17.60 6.66 -2.45
C ASP A 26 -16.43 6.91 -1.48
N ILE A 27 -16.41 6.19 -0.36
CA ILE A 27 -15.34 6.32 0.64
C ILE A 27 -14.06 5.65 0.16
N GLU A 28 -14.12 4.46 -0.45
CA GLU A 28 -12.96 3.82 -1.10
C GLU A 28 -12.36 4.72 -2.18
N ASN A 29 -13.21 5.33 -3.02
CA ASN A 29 -12.76 6.27 -4.05
C ASN A 29 -12.04 7.48 -3.46
N LYS A 30 -12.58 8.09 -2.39
CA LYS A 30 -11.95 9.22 -1.70
C LYS A 30 -10.63 8.84 -1.02
N ILE A 31 -10.56 7.65 -0.43
CA ILE A 31 -9.33 7.12 0.19
C ILE A 31 -8.24 6.93 -0.88
N MET A 32 -8.60 6.37 -2.05
CA MET A 32 -7.67 6.21 -3.17
C MET A 32 -7.24 7.55 -3.76
N ASP A 33 -8.17 8.51 -3.95
CA ASP A 33 -7.84 9.85 -4.46
C ASP A 33 -6.88 10.58 -3.51
N PHE A 34 -7.14 10.53 -2.19
CA PHE A 34 -6.25 11.10 -1.16
C PHE A 34 -4.84 10.50 -1.21
N SER A 35 -4.75 9.20 -1.43
CA SER A 35 -3.48 8.48 -1.38
C SER A 35 -2.70 8.57 -2.68
N LEU A 36 -3.37 8.58 -3.83
CA LEU A 36 -2.76 8.86 -5.12
C LEU A 36 -2.12 10.25 -5.14
N ALA A 37 -2.76 11.26 -4.55
CA ALA A 37 -2.17 12.60 -4.43
C ALA A 37 -0.87 12.59 -3.60
N TYR A 38 -0.85 11.88 -2.47
CA TYR A 38 0.37 11.72 -1.67
C TYR A 38 1.47 10.98 -2.45
N PHE A 39 1.15 9.83 -3.05
CA PHE A 39 2.09 9.02 -3.80
C PHE A 39 2.68 9.76 -5.00
N ALA A 40 1.91 10.65 -5.64
CA ALA A 40 2.41 11.48 -6.73
C ALA A 40 3.51 12.44 -6.27
N ILE A 41 3.29 13.14 -5.15
CA ILE A 41 4.29 14.05 -4.57
C ILE A 41 5.50 13.28 -4.06
N ASP A 42 5.29 12.13 -3.40
CA ASP A 42 6.38 11.32 -2.87
C ASP A 42 7.24 10.72 -4.01
N LEU A 43 6.62 10.29 -5.11
CA LEU A 43 7.34 9.85 -6.31
C LEU A 43 8.19 10.98 -6.91
N ILE A 44 7.64 12.20 -7.03
CA ILE A 44 8.41 13.37 -7.48
C ILE A 44 9.59 13.62 -6.54
N HIS A 45 9.38 13.51 -5.23
CA HIS A 45 10.46 13.64 -4.24
C HIS A 45 11.57 12.61 -4.47
N TYR A 46 11.26 11.32 -4.64
CA TYR A 46 12.26 10.30 -4.94
C TYR A 46 13.02 10.58 -6.23
N LEU A 47 12.32 10.94 -7.31
CA LEU A 47 12.94 11.20 -8.61
C LEU A 47 13.91 12.40 -8.58
N LEU A 48 13.64 13.40 -7.75
CA LEU A 48 14.46 14.61 -7.66
C LEU A 48 15.55 14.54 -6.58
N ILE A 49 15.25 13.91 -5.44
CA ILE A 49 16.11 13.97 -4.23
C ILE A 49 16.89 12.68 -4.02
N ASN A 50 16.32 11.51 -4.35
CA ASN A 50 16.96 10.22 -4.15
C ASN A 50 16.74 9.26 -5.34
N PRO A 51 17.20 9.63 -6.55
CA PRO A 51 16.87 8.90 -7.79
C PRO A 51 17.46 7.49 -7.84
N SER A 52 18.46 7.19 -7.00
CA SER A 52 19.05 5.86 -6.87
C SER A 52 18.19 4.86 -6.11
N ASP A 53 17.11 5.29 -5.45
CA ASP A 53 16.22 4.39 -4.72
C ASP A 53 15.17 3.76 -5.65
N TYR A 54 15.66 2.93 -6.56
CA TYR A 54 14.85 2.26 -7.57
C TYR A 54 13.74 1.40 -6.98
N LEU A 55 13.97 0.83 -5.78
CA LEU A 55 12.98 0.00 -5.10
C LEU A 55 11.76 0.83 -4.70
N PHE A 56 11.97 1.99 -4.04
CA PHE A 56 10.87 2.86 -3.64
C PHE A 56 10.19 3.54 -4.84
N ILE A 57 10.96 3.93 -5.86
CA ILE A 57 10.40 4.47 -7.10
C ILE A 57 9.48 3.45 -7.78
N LEU A 58 9.97 2.22 -7.99
CA LEU A 58 9.18 1.16 -8.61
C LEU A 58 7.96 0.79 -7.75
N HIS A 59 8.11 0.77 -6.42
CA HIS A 59 7.00 0.56 -5.50
C HIS A 59 5.90 1.61 -5.66
N HIS A 60 6.26 2.88 -5.75
CA HIS A 60 5.30 3.97 -5.97
C HIS A 60 4.62 3.86 -7.32
N VAL A 61 5.38 3.60 -8.39
CA VAL A 61 4.80 3.40 -9.74
C VAL A 61 3.81 2.23 -9.74
N ALA A 62 4.19 1.09 -9.18
CA ALA A 62 3.32 -0.10 -9.13
C ALA A 62 2.05 0.16 -8.31
N THR A 63 2.20 0.75 -7.11
CA THR A 63 1.07 1.00 -6.20
C THR A 63 0.12 2.07 -6.76
N SER A 64 0.66 3.15 -7.33
CA SER A 64 -0.13 4.17 -8.00
C SER A 64 -0.84 3.63 -9.24
N THR A 65 -0.20 2.75 -10.01
CA THR A 65 -0.83 2.09 -11.16
C THR A 65 -1.99 1.21 -10.73
N TYR A 66 -1.80 0.40 -9.67
CA TYR A 66 -2.84 -0.45 -9.11
C TYR A 66 -4.05 0.36 -8.61
N MET A 67 -3.81 1.38 -7.78
CA MET A 67 -4.87 2.26 -7.28
C MET A 67 -5.58 3.01 -8.41
N SER A 68 -4.83 3.55 -9.39
CA SER A 68 -5.41 4.23 -10.55
C SER A 68 -6.27 3.29 -11.38
N SER A 69 -5.84 2.03 -11.55
CA SER A 69 -6.59 0.98 -12.25
C SER A 69 -7.92 0.69 -11.57
N CYS A 70 -7.92 0.57 -10.24
CA CYS A 70 -9.14 0.38 -9.44
C CYS A 70 -10.05 1.61 -9.49
N ARG A 71 -9.47 2.82 -9.40
CA ARG A 71 -10.19 4.08 -9.23
C ARG A 71 -10.76 4.68 -10.52
N TYR A 72 -9.97 4.73 -11.58
CA TYR A 72 -10.29 5.50 -12.80
C TYR A 72 -10.60 4.63 -14.02
N TYR A 73 -10.04 3.41 -14.09
CA TYR A 73 -10.25 2.52 -15.24
C TYR A 73 -11.38 1.53 -14.99
N THR A 74 -11.38 0.88 -13.83
CA THR A 74 -12.39 -0.14 -13.53
C THR A 74 -13.59 0.38 -12.75
N GLY A 75 -13.36 1.24 -11.74
CA GLY A 75 -14.38 1.53 -10.73
C GLY A 75 -14.72 0.31 -9.86
N HIS A 76 -13.85 -0.69 -9.82
CA HIS A 76 -13.94 -1.92 -9.02
C HIS A 76 -12.59 -2.19 -8.35
N GLY A 77 -12.53 -3.05 -7.32
CA GLY A 77 -11.26 -3.37 -6.66
C GLY A 77 -10.81 -2.37 -5.60
N GLY A 78 -11.65 -1.40 -5.25
CA GLY A 78 -11.41 -0.39 -4.21
C GLY A 78 -11.05 -1.01 -2.88
N LEU A 79 -11.87 -1.96 -2.40
CA LEU A 79 -11.59 -2.71 -1.16
C LEU A 79 -10.20 -3.37 -1.17
N SER A 80 -9.80 -3.98 -2.28
CA SER A 80 -8.48 -4.61 -2.39
C SER A 80 -7.34 -3.58 -2.29
N SER A 81 -7.50 -2.44 -2.96
CA SER A 81 -6.55 -1.32 -2.90
C SER A 81 -6.41 -0.75 -1.49
N ILE A 82 -7.52 -0.50 -0.80
CA ILE A 82 -7.48 0.07 0.55
C ILE A 82 -6.98 -0.96 1.59
N CYS A 83 -7.19 -2.26 1.40
CA CYS A 83 -6.60 -3.30 2.23
C CYS A 83 -5.07 -3.31 2.12
N LEU A 84 -4.53 -3.28 0.89
CA LEU A 84 -3.08 -3.18 0.66
C LEU A 84 -2.49 -1.92 1.29
N MET A 85 -3.18 -0.80 1.15
CA MET A 85 -2.75 0.45 1.74
C MET A 85 -2.80 0.42 3.27
N CYS A 86 -3.86 -0.13 3.86
CA CYS A 86 -3.98 -0.27 5.30
C CYS A 86 -2.84 -1.11 5.88
N THR A 87 -2.49 -2.22 5.22
CA THR A 87 -1.37 -3.08 5.67
C THR A 87 -0.02 -2.39 5.54
N GLY A 88 0.21 -1.65 4.44
CA GLY A 88 1.40 -0.84 4.27
C GLY A 88 1.52 0.24 5.34
N GLU A 89 0.48 1.06 5.49
CA GLU A 89 0.50 2.22 6.36
C GLU A 89 0.45 1.88 7.86
N ALA A 90 -0.17 0.75 8.23
CA ALA A 90 -0.12 0.25 9.61
C ALA A 90 1.31 -0.11 10.04
N THR A 91 2.18 -0.48 9.08
CA THR A 91 3.59 -0.78 9.35
C THR A 91 4.46 0.48 9.39
N SER A 92 4.02 1.60 8.82
CA SER A 92 4.80 2.84 8.65
C SER A 92 5.37 3.41 9.97
N PRO A 93 4.62 3.49 11.09
CA PRO A 93 5.19 4.00 12.34
C PRO A 93 6.36 3.15 12.84
N PHE A 94 6.23 1.82 12.76
CA PHE A 94 7.30 0.90 13.15
C PHE A 94 8.49 1.01 12.21
N GLN A 95 8.25 1.10 10.89
CA GLN A 95 9.30 1.25 9.89
C GLN A 95 10.09 2.56 10.09
N ASN A 96 9.39 3.67 10.37
CA ASN A 96 10.03 4.98 10.59
C ASN A 96 10.89 4.98 11.86
N VAL A 97 10.34 4.49 12.97
CA VAL A 97 11.09 4.37 14.24
C VAL A 97 12.29 3.45 14.06
N TRP A 98 12.12 2.30 13.40
CA TRP A 98 13.20 1.36 13.11
C TRP A 98 14.29 1.98 12.24
N THR A 99 13.91 2.75 11.21
CA THR A 99 14.85 3.41 10.29
C THR A 99 15.65 4.51 10.99
N LEU A 100 14.99 5.38 11.76
CA LEU A 100 15.65 6.41 12.55
C LEU A 100 16.60 5.80 13.60
N ALA A 101 16.14 4.78 14.31
CA ALA A 101 16.95 4.06 15.28
C ALA A 101 18.17 3.39 14.62
N ARG A 102 18.00 2.81 13.41
CA ARG A 102 19.09 2.22 12.62
C ARG A 102 20.14 3.27 12.25
N MET A 103 19.72 4.45 11.81
CA MET A 103 20.63 5.54 11.43
C MET A 103 21.42 6.06 12.63
N ALA A 104 20.76 6.24 13.79
CA ALA A 104 21.38 6.80 14.99
C ALA A 104 22.04 5.77 15.93
N ARG A 105 22.04 4.48 15.59
CA ARG A 105 22.45 3.39 16.51
C ARG A 105 23.88 3.49 17.03
N VAL A 106 24.79 4.08 16.24
CA VAL A 106 26.20 4.22 16.63
C VAL A 106 26.40 5.40 17.58
N GLU A 107 25.54 6.41 17.46
CA GLU A 107 25.65 7.68 18.19
C GLU A 107 24.83 7.68 19.49
N SER A 108 23.81 6.82 19.60
CA SER A 108 22.91 6.79 20.76
C SER A 108 22.68 5.36 21.27
N PRO A 109 23.02 5.06 22.55
CA PRO A 109 22.71 3.77 23.17
C PRO A 109 21.22 3.45 23.19
N LEU A 110 20.36 4.48 23.32
CA LEU A 110 18.91 4.32 23.25
C LEU A 110 18.48 3.89 21.84
N ALA A 111 19.00 4.54 20.80
CA ALA A 111 18.71 4.16 19.42
C ALA A 111 19.15 2.72 19.12
N ASN A 112 20.33 2.31 19.62
CA ASN A 112 20.79 0.93 19.48
C ASN A 112 19.83 -0.06 20.17
N ARG A 113 19.35 0.25 21.38
CA ARG A 113 18.39 -0.60 22.11
C ARG A 113 17.05 -0.70 21.39
N ILE A 114 16.54 0.42 20.87
CA ILE A 114 15.30 0.44 20.08
C ILE A 114 15.48 -0.40 18.80
N TYR A 115 16.56 -0.17 18.06
CA TYR A 115 16.85 -0.90 16.83
C TYR A 115 16.95 -2.41 17.07
N THR A 116 17.75 -2.84 18.04
CA THR A 116 17.95 -4.26 18.37
C THR A 116 16.68 -4.93 18.88
N GLY A 117 15.90 -4.26 19.74
CA GLY A 117 14.65 -4.79 20.27
C GLY A 117 13.51 -4.84 19.24
N LEU A 118 13.41 -3.83 18.37
CA LEU A 118 12.34 -3.74 17.38
C LEU A 118 12.61 -4.60 16.14
N SER A 119 13.87 -4.84 15.78
CA SER A 119 14.24 -5.55 14.55
C SER A 119 13.56 -6.92 14.36
N PRO A 120 13.53 -7.83 15.36
CA PRO A 120 12.90 -9.14 15.18
C PRO A 120 11.40 -9.03 14.90
N ILE A 121 10.69 -8.23 15.70
CA ILE A 121 9.24 -8.05 15.58
C ILE A 121 8.90 -7.37 14.26
N PHE A 122 9.62 -6.28 13.93
CA PHE A 122 9.43 -5.56 12.68
C PHE A 122 9.69 -6.48 11.48
N THR A 123 10.75 -7.27 11.50
CA THR A 123 11.08 -8.18 10.38
C THR A 123 9.98 -9.21 10.15
N VAL A 124 9.49 -9.86 11.21
CA VAL A 124 8.39 -10.84 11.10
C VAL A 124 7.13 -10.18 10.57
N TYR A 125 6.72 -9.06 11.17
CA TYR A 125 5.51 -8.34 10.81
C TYR A 125 5.56 -7.83 9.36
N PHE A 126 6.67 -7.19 8.98
CA PHE A 126 6.91 -6.68 7.64
C PHE A 126 6.89 -7.81 6.60
N THR A 127 7.52 -8.95 6.90
CA THR A 127 7.55 -10.11 6.00
C THR A 127 6.14 -10.67 5.77
N ILE A 128 5.34 -10.85 6.82
CA ILE A 128 3.97 -11.37 6.68
C ILE A 128 3.12 -10.42 5.83
N MET A 129 3.16 -9.12 6.12
CA MET A 129 2.34 -8.15 5.39
C MET A 129 2.74 -8.05 3.92
N ARG A 130 4.05 -8.02 3.62
CA ARG A 130 4.56 -7.80 2.26
C ARG A 130 4.65 -9.07 1.41
N CYS A 131 4.93 -10.23 2.01
CA CYS A 131 5.15 -11.48 1.27
C CYS A 131 3.95 -12.43 1.28
N ILE A 132 2.98 -12.23 2.19
CA ILE A 132 1.80 -13.11 2.29
C ILE A 132 0.54 -12.31 1.99
N VAL A 133 0.23 -11.32 2.83
CA VAL A 133 -1.05 -10.58 2.74
C VAL A 133 -1.15 -9.81 1.43
N GLY A 134 -0.09 -9.06 1.08
CA GLY A 134 -0.05 -8.27 -0.15
C GLY A 134 -0.27 -9.11 -1.42
N PRO A 135 0.58 -10.13 -1.68
CA PRO A 135 0.43 -11.00 -2.83
C PRO A 135 -0.90 -11.75 -2.86
N TYR A 136 -1.44 -12.16 -1.71
CA TYR A 136 -2.75 -12.81 -1.63
C TYR A 136 -3.88 -11.89 -2.12
N LEU A 137 -3.93 -10.64 -1.65
CA LEU A 137 -4.97 -9.67 -2.06
C LEU A 137 -4.85 -9.30 -3.54
N ALA A 138 -3.62 -9.10 -4.02
CA ALA A 138 -3.35 -8.84 -5.43
C ALA A 138 -3.76 -10.03 -6.32
N TRP A 139 -3.46 -11.26 -5.88
CA TRP A 139 -3.86 -12.48 -6.58
C TRP A 139 -5.38 -12.65 -6.63
N GLN A 140 -6.08 -12.42 -5.52
CA GLN A 140 -7.54 -12.52 -5.47
C GLN A 140 -8.19 -11.59 -6.51
N LEU A 141 -7.76 -10.32 -6.53
CA LEU A 141 -8.27 -9.35 -7.50
C LEU A 141 -7.84 -9.72 -8.94
N GLY A 142 -6.57 -10.08 -9.14
CA GLY A 142 -6.06 -10.47 -10.45
C GLY A 142 -6.79 -11.68 -11.03
N SER A 143 -7.02 -12.72 -10.22
CA SER A 143 -7.73 -13.94 -10.62
C SER A 143 -9.19 -13.69 -11.02
N PHE A 144 -9.79 -12.58 -10.58
CA PHE A 144 -11.08 -12.12 -11.06
C PHE A 144 -10.97 -11.48 -12.46
N TYR A 145 -9.96 -10.63 -12.68
CA TYR A 145 -9.76 -9.92 -13.94
C TYR A 145 -9.21 -10.79 -15.09
N PHE A 146 -8.22 -11.66 -14.82
CA PHE A 146 -7.57 -12.51 -15.82
C PHE A 146 -8.50 -13.37 -16.70
N PRO A 147 -9.57 -14.02 -16.19
CA PRO A 147 -10.50 -14.79 -17.03
C PRO A 147 -11.48 -13.92 -17.84
N GLY A 148 -11.32 -12.59 -17.84
CA GLY A 148 -12.16 -11.68 -18.61
C GLY A 148 -13.53 -11.39 -17.97
N LYS A 149 -13.70 -11.69 -16.68
CA LYS A 149 -14.96 -11.37 -15.96
C LYS A 149 -15.23 -9.87 -15.86
N ALA A 150 -14.22 -9.04 -16.13
CA ALA A 150 -14.36 -7.59 -16.28
C ALA A 150 -14.13 -7.09 -17.72
N ASP A 151 -14.27 -7.94 -18.75
CA ASP A 151 -14.12 -7.51 -20.16
C ASP A 151 -15.09 -6.37 -20.55
N LYS A 152 -16.20 -6.24 -19.80
CA LYS A 152 -17.14 -5.12 -19.93
C LYS A 152 -16.56 -3.77 -19.46
N VAL A 153 -15.42 -3.80 -18.79
CA VAL A 153 -14.82 -2.67 -18.07
C VAL A 153 -13.35 -2.45 -18.47
N ILE A 154 -12.52 -3.50 -18.59
CA ILE A 154 -11.14 -3.42 -19.13
C ILE A 154 -11.03 -4.28 -20.40
N PRO A 155 -10.65 -3.70 -21.56
CA PRO A 155 -10.36 -4.47 -22.76
C PRO A 155 -9.11 -5.35 -22.56
N ARG A 156 -9.20 -6.66 -22.90
CA ARG A 156 -8.08 -7.62 -22.80
C ARG A 156 -6.79 -7.23 -23.50
N LYS A 157 -6.81 -6.25 -24.40
CA LYS A 157 -5.64 -5.78 -25.15
C LYS A 157 -4.74 -4.83 -24.33
N LEU A 158 -5.17 -4.45 -23.12
CA LEU A 158 -4.46 -3.53 -22.21
C LEU A 158 -4.08 -4.18 -20.86
N ALA A 159 -4.46 -5.45 -20.63
CA ALA A 159 -4.24 -6.18 -19.38
C ALA A 159 -3.14 -7.24 -19.52
#